data_AF-A0A3R8TZJ9-F1
#
_entry.id   AF-A0A3R8TZJ9-F1
#
_cell.length_a   1.000
_cell.length_b   1.000
_cell.length_c   1.000
_cell.angle_alpha   90.00
_cell.angle_beta   90.00
_cell.angle_gamma   90.00
#
_symmetry.space_group_name_H-M   'P 1'
#
loop_
_entity.id
_entity.type
_entity.pdbx_description
1 polymer ?
#
loop_
_entity_poly.entity_id
_entity_poly.type
_entity_poly.pdbx_seq_one_letter_code
_entity_poly.pdbx_strand_id
1 'polypeptide(L)'
;MDMIGKIRRMHRRDKKTKRQISRETGLSRNTVSKWLDEVQPVEPKYRREAVKATKLSAYEAELKQALKADAKRVKKERRTAKALFEQIKAKGYEGGYTRVTDF
;
A
#
# COMPACT_ATOMS: atom_id res chain seq x y z
N MET A 1 5.42 -7.78 25.90
CA MET A 1 4.37 -8.78 26.26
C MET A 1 3.46 -8.91 25.05
N ASP A 2 3.46 -10.06 24.36
CA ASP A 2 2.66 -10.26 23.15
C ASP A 2 1.15 -10.20 23.48
N MET A 3 0.43 -9.30 22.79
CA MET A 3 -1.00 -9.06 22.98
C MET A 3 -1.84 -10.30 22.61
N ILE A 4 -1.40 -11.09 21.62
CA ILE A 4 -2.07 -12.34 21.22
C ILE A 4 -2.04 -13.33 22.38
N GLY A 5 -0.88 -13.48 23.03
CA GLY A 5 -0.73 -14.32 24.21
C GLY A 5 -1.58 -13.87 25.41
N LYS A 6 -1.76 -12.55 25.59
CA LYS A 6 -2.67 -12.00 26.62
C LYS A 6 -4.13 -12.37 26.34
N ILE A 7 -4.61 -12.17 25.11
CA ILE A 7 -5.98 -12.51 24.69
C ILE A 7 -6.28 -14.00 24.85
N ARG A 8 -5.35 -14.88 24.45
CA ARG A 8 -5.53 -16.33 24.59
C ARG A 8 -5.63 -16.77 26.04
N ARG A 9 -4.85 -16.18 26.95
CA ARG A 9 -4.95 -16.47 28.39
C ARG A 9 -6.31 -16.04 28.94
N MET A 10 -6.75 -14.81 28.64
CA MET A 10 -8.06 -14.32 29.08
C MET A 10 -9.22 -15.20 28.59
N HIS A 11 -9.14 -15.75 27.38
CA HIS A 11 -10.18 -16.63 26.86
C HIS A 11 -10.09 -18.07 27.40
N ARG A 12 -8.90 -18.68 27.39
CA ARG A 12 -8.73 -20.11 27.71
C ARG A 12 -8.67 -20.39 29.21
N ARG A 13 -7.95 -19.54 29.95
CA ARG A 13 -7.72 -19.67 31.40
C ARG A 13 -8.81 -18.94 32.19
N ASP A 14 -9.03 -17.67 31.89
CA ASP A 14 -9.94 -16.82 32.66
C ASP A 14 -11.41 -16.92 32.18
N LYS A 15 -11.67 -17.74 31.15
CA LYS A 15 -12.99 -18.01 30.55
C LYS A 15 -13.79 -16.75 30.14
N LYS A 16 -13.10 -15.63 29.90
CA LYS A 16 -13.74 -14.37 29.49
C LYS A 16 -14.28 -14.48 28.08
N THR A 17 -15.45 -13.90 27.86
CA THR A 17 -16.07 -13.87 26.52
C THR A 17 -15.29 -12.94 25.58
N LYS A 18 -15.38 -13.19 24.25
CA LYS A 18 -14.79 -12.31 23.23
C LYS A 18 -15.20 -10.83 23.40
N ARG A 19 -16.42 -10.56 23.89
CA ARG A 19 -16.94 -9.21 24.19
C ARG A 19 -16.23 -8.56 25.37
N GLN A 20 -16.04 -9.30 26.45
CA GLN A 20 -15.37 -8.79 27.65
C GLN A 20 -13.90 -8.49 27.36
N ILE A 21 -13.23 -9.38 26.63
CA ILE A 21 -11.84 -9.18 26.20
C ILE A 21 -11.71 -7.90 25.35
N SER A 22 -12.64 -7.66 24.42
CA SER A 22 -12.64 -6.45 23.59
C SER A 22 -12.76 -5.17 24.43
N ARG A 23 -13.64 -5.15 25.45
CA ARG A 23 -13.79 -4.00 26.36
C ARG A 23 -12.54 -3.74 27.21
N GLU A 24 -11.90 -4.80 27.71
CA GLU A 24 -10.73 -4.69 28.58
C GLU A 24 -9.43 -4.38 27.81
N THR A 25 -9.34 -4.78 26.55
CA THR A 25 -8.13 -4.57 25.71
C THR A 25 -8.23 -3.36 24.79
N GLY A 26 -9.43 -2.80 24.59
CA GLY A 26 -9.69 -1.76 23.60
C GLY A 26 -9.60 -2.23 22.14
N LEU A 27 -9.38 -3.54 21.91
CA LEU A 27 -9.31 -4.12 20.56
C LEU A 27 -10.70 -4.43 20.03
N SER A 28 -10.86 -4.34 18.71
CA SER A 28 -12.11 -4.71 18.06
C SER A 28 -12.44 -6.18 18.31
N ARG A 29 -13.73 -6.51 18.43
CA ARG A 29 -14.19 -7.89 18.58
C ARG A 29 -13.73 -8.79 17.42
N ASN A 30 -13.58 -8.22 16.22
CA ASN A 30 -13.11 -8.94 15.03
C ASN A 30 -11.65 -9.33 15.19
N THR A 31 -10.81 -8.42 15.70
CA THR A 31 -9.39 -8.69 16.01
C THR A 31 -9.26 -9.78 17.09
N VAL A 32 -10.07 -9.68 18.16
CA VAL A 32 -10.09 -10.68 19.23
C VAL A 32 -10.51 -12.05 18.71
N SER A 33 -11.55 -12.13 17.85
CA SER A 33 -11.94 -13.40 17.24
C SER A 33 -10.82 -13.96 16.37
N LYS A 34 -10.30 -13.15 15.44
CA LYS A 34 -9.24 -13.54 14.52
C LYS A 34 -8.03 -14.15 15.26
N TRP A 35 -7.54 -13.49 16.31
CA TRP A 35 -6.37 -13.97 17.06
C TRP A 35 -6.63 -15.19 17.96
N LEU A 36 -7.89 -15.46 18.30
CA LEU A 36 -8.31 -16.68 19.00
C LEU A 36 -8.48 -17.86 18.03
N ASP A 37 -8.93 -17.59 16.81
CA ASP A 37 -9.23 -18.58 15.78
C ASP A 37 -7.96 -19.01 15.01
N GLU A 38 -6.95 -18.13 14.89
CA GLU A 38 -5.64 -18.45 14.28
C GLU A 38 -4.85 -19.50 15.11
N VAL A 39 -4.35 -20.56 14.47
CA VAL A 39 -3.63 -21.65 15.18
C VAL A 39 -2.26 -21.19 15.67
N GLN A 40 -1.50 -20.47 14.82
CA GLN A 40 -0.20 -19.91 15.16
C GLN A 40 -0.29 -18.40 15.40
N PRO A 41 0.44 -17.87 16.41
CA PRO A 41 0.56 -16.43 16.61
C PRO A 41 1.43 -15.86 15.49
N VAL A 42 0.81 -15.45 14.39
CA VAL A 42 1.50 -14.64 13.40
C VAL A 42 1.39 -13.20 13.88
N GLU A 43 2.53 -12.58 14.19
CA GLU A 43 2.53 -11.16 14.53
C GLU A 43 1.91 -10.37 13.36
N PRO A 44 0.91 -9.51 13.62
CA PRO A 44 0.25 -8.76 12.57
C PRO A 44 1.26 -7.79 11.95
N LYS A 45 1.85 -8.19 10.82
CA LYS A 45 2.76 -7.35 10.07
C LYS A 45 1.95 -6.51 9.09
N TYR A 46 2.11 -5.20 9.18
CA TYR A 46 1.52 -4.29 8.21
C TYR A 46 2.09 -4.59 6.81
N ARG A 47 1.21 -4.94 5.87
CA ARG A 47 1.55 -5.10 4.45
C ARG A 47 0.66 -4.16 3.66
N ARG A 48 1.24 -3.13 3.04
CA ARG A 48 0.57 -2.44 1.94
C ARG A 48 0.59 -3.38 0.75
N GLU A 49 -0.56 -3.66 0.18
CA GLU A 49 -0.61 -4.19 -1.18
C GLU A 49 0.21 -3.25 -2.07
N ALA A 50 1.04 -3.82 -2.95
CA ALA A 50 1.78 -3.02 -3.92
C ALA A 50 0.81 -2.07 -4.63
N VAL A 51 1.26 -0.83 -4.88
CA VAL A 51 0.45 0.22 -5.53
C VAL A 51 -0.25 -0.41 -6.73
N LYS A 52 -1.58 -0.49 -6.66
CA LYS A 52 -2.40 -1.11 -7.71
C LYS A 52 -2.06 -0.46 -9.04
N ALA A 53 -2.01 -1.26 -10.12
CA ALA A 53 -1.76 -0.77 -11.46
C ALA A 53 -2.67 0.43 -11.74
N THR A 54 -2.05 1.58 -11.98
CA THR A 54 -2.78 2.82 -12.28
C THR A 54 -2.90 2.99 -13.80
N LYS A 55 -3.69 3.94 -14.28
CA LYS A 55 -3.75 4.28 -15.72
C LYS A 55 -2.36 4.59 -16.32
N LEU A 56 -1.39 4.98 -15.49
CA LEU A 56 -0.03 5.29 -15.91
C LEU A 56 0.86 4.04 -16.03
N SER A 57 0.46 2.90 -15.44
CA SER A 57 1.26 1.67 -15.44
C SER A 57 1.57 1.17 -16.86
N ALA A 58 0.66 1.37 -17.81
CA ALA A 58 0.84 1.02 -19.21
C ALA A 58 1.92 1.88 -19.92
N TYR A 59 2.18 3.09 -19.43
CA TYR A 59 3.10 4.07 -20.05
C TYR A 59 4.42 4.22 -19.27
N GLU A 60 4.60 3.50 -18.15
CA GLU A 60 5.80 3.61 -17.31
C GLU A 60 7.09 3.28 -18.04
N ALA A 61 7.07 2.26 -18.90
CA ALA A 61 8.26 1.83 -19.63
C ALA A 61 8.77 2.95 -20.54
N GLU A 62 7.84 3.62 -21.23
CA GLU A 62 8.14 4.75 -22.09
C GLU A 62 8.62 5.97 -21.29
N LEU A 63 7.95 6.31 -20.19
CA LEU A 63 8.36 7.40 -19.32
C LEU A 63 9.78 7.17 -18.76
N LYS A 64 10.07 5.95 -18.29
CA LYS A 64 11.42 5.57 -17.82
C LYS A 64 12.46 5.69 -18.93
N GLN A 65 12.13 5.29 -20.15
CA GLN A 65 13.04 5.41 -21.29
C GLN A 65 13.29 6.87 -21.66
N ALA A 66 12.25 7.69 -21.70
CA ALA A 66 12.35 9.12 -21.99
C ALA A 66 13.18 9.85 -20.92
N LEU A 67 12.91 9.60 -19.64
CA LEU A 67 13.68 10.18 -18.53
C LEU A 67 15.15 9.77 -18.55
N LYS A 68 15.45 8.50 -18.89
CA LYS A 68 16.84 8.04 -19.06
C LYS A 68 17.55 8.75 -20.22
N ALA A 69 16.84 9.04 -21.31
CA ALA A 69 17.39 9.80 -22.43
C ALA A 69 17.61 11.27 -22.04
N ASP A 70 16.65 11.90 -21.35
CA ASP A 70 16.73 13.29 -20.89
C ASP A 70 17.83 13.49 -19.84
N ALA A 71 18.09 12.50 -18.98
CA ALA A 71 19.19 12.56 -18.02
C ALA A 71 20.57 12.74 -18.68
N LYS A 72 20.74 12.23 -19.90
CA LYS A 72 21.99 12.35 -20.67
C LYS A 72 22.11 13.67 -21.43
N ARG A 73 21.03 14.45 -21.56
CA ARG A 73 21.01 15.73 -22.26
C ARG A 73 21.41 16.89 -21.37
N VAL A 74 21.93 17.94 -22.00
CA VAL A 74 22.18 19.23 -21.35
C VAL A 74 20.86 19.79 -20.82
N LYS A 75 20.87 20.47 -19.68
CA LYS A 75 19.67 20.94 -18.97
C LYS A 75 18.65 21.68 -19.87
N LYS A 76 19.14 22.39 -20.88
CA LYS A 76 18.33 23.18 -21.83
C LYS A 76 17.58 22.30 -22.86
N GLU A 77 18.03 21.08 -23.10
CA GLU A 77 17.47 20.14 -24.08
C GLU A 77 16.66 19.01 -23.44
N ARG A 78 16.56 19.00 -22.11
CA ARG A 78 15.73 18.03 -21.38
C ARG A 78 14.28 18.36 -21.63
N ARG A 79 13.48 17.35 -21.98
CA ARG A 79 12.03 17.52 -22.10
C ARG A 79 11.44 17.90 -20.75
N THR A 80 10.40 18.73 -20.78
CA THR A 80 9.64 19.07 -19.59
C THR A 80 8.60 17.99 -19.31
N ALA A 81 8.11 17.92 -18.06
CA ALA A 81 7.02 17.02 -17.70
C ALA A 81 5.76 17.25 -18.57
N LYS A 82 5.51 18.50 -19.01
CA LYS A 82 4.42 18.82 -19.95
C LYS A 82 4.61 18.14 -21.31
N ALA A 83 5.83 18.18 -21.86
CA ALA A 83 6.13 17.52 -23.13
C ALA A 83 6.00 15.99 -23.02
N LEU A 84 6.42 15.40 -21.89
CA LEU A 84 6.21 13.97 -21.63
C LEU A 84 4.72 13.62 -21.51
N PHE A 85 3.93 14.46 -20.84
CA PHE A 85 2.49 14.28 -20.73
C PHE A 85 1.79 14.35 -22.09
N GLU A 86 2.12 15.32 -22.93
CA GLU A 86 1.58 15.43 -24.29
C GLU A 86 1.93 14.22 -25.15
N GLN A 87 3.16 13.71 -25.03
CA GLN A 87 3.60 12.51 -25.73
C GLN A 87 2.77 11.27 -25.37
N ILE A 88 2.56 11.01 -24.08
CA ILE A 88 1.74 9.85 -23.66
C ILE A 88 0.26 10.08 -23.92
N LYS A 89 -0.22 11.34 -23.88
CA LYS A 89 -1.61 11.70 -24.22
C LYS A 89 -1.91 11.42 -25.69
N ALA A 90 -0.97 11.72 -26.59
CA ALA A 90 -1.07 11.35 -28.01
C ALA A 90 -1.15 9.83 -28.22
N LYS A 91 -0.62 9.03 -27.29
CA LYS A 91 -0.69 7.57 -27.28
C LYS A 91 -1.92 7.00 -26.55
N GLY A 92 -2.90 7.84 -26.21
CA GLY A 92 -4.15 7.44 -25.58
C GLY A 92 -4.15 7.45 -24.05
N TYR A 93 -3.19 8.12 -23.41
CA TYR A 93 -3.23 8.27 -21.95
C TYR A 93 -4.39 9.17 -21.52
N GLU A 94 -5.36 8.59 -20.79
CA GLU A 94 -6.54 9.27 -20.25
C GLU A 94 -6.36 9.78 -18.81
N GLY A 95 -5.16 9.68 -18.24
CA GLY A 95 -4.90 10.15 -16.88
C GLY A 95 -4.56 11.64 -16.82
N GLY A 96 -4.44 12.16 -15.61
CA GLY A 96 -4.09 13.56 -15.38
C GLY A 96 -2.59 13.83 -15.46
N TYR A 97 -2.25 15.10 -15.74
CA TYR A 97 -0.88 15.64 -15.71
C TYR A 97 -0.21 15.40 -14.34
N THR A 98 -0.94 15.57 -13.24
CA THR A 98 -0.43 15.37 -11.86
C THR A 98 0.17 13.99 -11.67
N ARG A 99 -0.45 12.94 -12.24
CA ARG A 99 0.09 11.58 -12.15
C ARG A 99 1.42 11.41 -12.88
N VAL A 100 1.66 12.17 -13.95
CA VAL A 100 2.92 12.14 -14.70
C VAL A 100 4.01 12.91 -13.96
N THR A 101 3.64 13.98 -13.25
CA THR A 101 4.61 14.73 -12.43
C THR A 101 4.96 14.03 -11.11
N ASP A 102 4.03 13.24 -10.56
CA ASP A 102 4.25 12.44 -9.36
C ASP A 102 5.05 11.16 -9.63
N PHE A 103 5.24 10.80 -10.91
CA PHE A 103 5.97 9.61 -11.36
C PHE A 103 7.48 9.85 -11.42
#